data_AF-A0A3B0Z6H2-F1
#
_entry.id   AF-A0A3B0Z6H2-F1
#
_cell.length_a   1.000
_cell.length_b   1.000
_cell.length_c   1.000
_cell.angle_alpha   90.00
_cell.angle_beta   90.00
_cell.angle_gamma   90.00
#
_symmetry.space_group_name_H-M   'P 1'
#
loop_
_entity.id
_entity.type
_entity.pdbx_description
1 polymer ?
#
loop_
_entity_poly.entity_id
_entity_poly.type
_entity_poly.pdbx_seq_one_letter_code
_entity_poly.pdbx_strand_id
1 'polypeptide(L)'
;MGPRCGTSFVMQQCVKAGLRVNGIAFVNEVLTPKAGNQGGYYEMYGEPKADQIQKVWPVQLKQIDPKNITALLVLDRRDKKALFASMQRQAQRENMNYPVEQAYEEISKTLRGYLEKTDVNFKLVYTEDLNDRIDEILAYLAPGKVETPSTPSEAGDNYTHSV
;
A
#
# COMPACT_ATOMS: atom_id res chain seq x y z
N MET A 1 -1.03 -11.79 -10.44
CA MET A 1 -1.02 -12.40 -9.07
C MET A 1 0.40 -12.35 -8.51
N GLY A 2 0.60 -11.93 -7.26
CA GLY A 2 1.94 -11.73 -6.68
C GLY A 2 2.03 -12.02 -5.18
N PRO A 3 3.21 -11.84 -4.55
CA PRO A 3 3.41 -12.12 -3.12
C PRO A 3 2.49 -11.23 -2.25
N ARG A 4 1.72 -11.85 -1.35
CA ARG A 4 0.71 -11.16 -0.53
C ARG A 4 1.13 -10.90 0.92
N CYS A 5 2.09 -11.64 1.45
CA CYS A 5 2.41 -11.61 2.89
C CYS A 5 3.13 -10.32 3.32
N GLY A 6 4.13 -9.87 2.58
CA GLY A 6 4.89 -8.66 2.95
C GLY A 6 4.03 -7.39 2.98
N THR A 7 3.19 -7.21 1.95
CA THR A 7 2.25 -6.07 1.90
C THR A 7 1.19 -6.17 2.99
N SER A 8 0.69 -7.38 3.29
CA SER A 8 -0.27 -7.58 4.39
C SER A 8 0.36 -7.31 5.76
N PHE A 9 1.63 -7.68 5.97
CA PHE A 9 2.37 -7.34 7.18
C PHE A 9 2.44 -5.83 7.37
N VAL A 10 2.86 -5.07 6.34
CA VAL A 10 2.91 -3.60 6.43
C VAL A 10 1.54 -3.01 6.76
N MET A 11 0.48 -3.46 6.09
CA MET A 11 -0.90 -2.99 6.36
C MET A 11 -1.34 -3.24 7.81
N GLN A 12 -1.02 -4.41 8.38
CA GLN A 12 -1.29 -4.72 9.78
C GLN A 12 -0.58 -3.74 10.73
N GLN A 13 0.68 -3.41 10.42
CA GLN A 13 1.46 -2.50 11.25
C GLN A 13 0.94 -1.06 11.14
N CYS A 14 0.48 -0.64 9.95
CA CYS A 14 -0.22 0.65 9.79
C CYS A 14 -1.47 0.73 10.68
N VAL A 15 -2.28 -0.34 10.72
CA VAL A 15 -3.46 -0.40 11.61
C VAL A 15 -3.06 -0.34 13.08
N LYS A 16 -2.06 -1.13 13.50
CA LYS A 16 -1.55 -1.12 14.89
C LYS A 16 -1.00 0.24 15.31
N ALA A 17 -0.41 0.99 14.37
CA ALA A 17 0.10 2.33 14.58
C ALA A 17 -0.99 3.43 14.53
N GLY A 18 -2.27 3.06 14.32
CA GLY A 18 -3.38 4.00 14.26
C GLY A 18 -3.47 4.80 12.96
N LEU A 19 -2.77 4.38 11.90
CA LEU A 19 -2.88 5.01 10.59
C LEU A 19 -4.21 4.64 9.92
N ARG A 20 -4.77 5.58 9.14
CA ARG A 20 -6.01 5.35 8.40
C ARG A 20 -5.71 4.43 7.21
N VAL A 21 -6.34 3.27 7.19
CA VAL A 21 -6.09 2.22 6.19
C VAL A 21 -7.39 1.89 5.44
N ASN A 22 -7.35 1.96 4.10
CA ASN A 22 -8.41 1.48 3.23
C ASN A 22 -8.15 0.00 2.91
N GLY A 23 -8.49 -0.87 3.86
CA GLY A 23 -8.34 -2.30 3.67
C GLY A 23 -8.95 -3.11 4.81
N ILE A 24 -9.39 -4.32 4.49
CA ILE A 24 -9.95 -5.27 5.45
C ILE A 24 -8.98 -6.43 5.66
N ALA A 25 -8.88 -6.90 6.90
CA ALA A 25 -8.26 -8.18 7.19
C ALA A 25 -9.17 -9.29 6.68
N PHE A 26 -8.75 -9.95 5.61
CA PHE A 26 -9.41 -11.10 5.05
C PHE A 26 -8.78 -12.38 5.61
N VAL A 27 -9.59 -13.14 6.35
CA VAL A 27 -9.27 -14.49 6.78
C VAL A 27 -10.14 -15.43 5.94
N ASN A 28 -9.60 -15.92 4.83
CA ASN A 28 -10.23 -17.01 4.10
C ASN A 28 -9.36 -18.24 4.27
N GLU A 29 -9.67 -19.05 5.27
CA GLU A 29 -8.84 -20.21 5.61
C GLU A 29 -8.67 -21.21 4.46
N VAL A 30 -9.59 -21.20 3.48
CA VAL A 30 -9.54 -22.05 2.27
C VAL A 30 -8.53 -21.53 1.24
N LEU A 31 -8.51 -20.22 0.96
CA LEU A 31 -7.61 -19.62 -0.05
C LEU A 31 -6.29 -19.10 0.56
N THR A 32 -6.28 -18.87 1.87
CA THR A 32 -5.23 -18.17 2.60
C THR A 32 -5.07 -18.72 4.04
N PRO A 33 -4.51 -19.94 4.21
CA PRO A 33 -4.42 -20.59 5.51
C PRO A 33 -3.54 -19.79 6.50
N LYS A 34 -4.05 -19.61 7.72
CA LYS A 34 -3.43 -18.87 8.84
C LYS A 34 -2.00 -19.29 9.16
N ALA A 35 -1.63 -20.56 8.89
CA ALA A 35 -0.28 -21.07 9.10
C ALA A 35 0.80 -20.27 8.34
N GLY A 36 0.44 -19.60 7.24
CA GLY A 36 1.37 -18.74 6.49
C GLY A 36 1.32 -17.25 6.84
N ASN A 37 0.30 -16.79 7.59
CA ASN A 37 0.11 -15.39 8.01
C ASN A 37 -0.98 -15.32 9.10
N GLN A 38 -0.59 -15.39 10.38
CA GLN A 38 -1.54 -15.45 11.51
C GLN A 38 -2.45 -14.22 11.62
N GLY A 39 -2.00 -13.06 11.12
CA GLY A 39 -2.79 -11.82 11.12
C GLY A 39 -3.74 -11.67 9.93
N GLY A 40 -3.83 -12.66 9.04
CA GLY A 40 -4.66 -12.60 7.84
C GLY A 40 -4.09 -11.70 6.75
N TYR A 41 -4.66 -11.79 5.56
CA TYR A 41 -4.23 -11.00 4.41
C TYR A 41 -5.00 -9.69 4.38
N TYR A 42 -4.35 -8.59 4.02
CA TYR A 42 -5.03 -7.32 3.84
C TYR A 42 -5.29 -7.10 2.35
N GLU A 43 -6.52 -6.73 2.02
CA GLU A 43 -6.93 -6.32 0.68
C GLU A 43 -7.71 -5.01 0.77
N MET A 44 -7.60 -4.18 -0.27
CA MET A 44 -8.36 -2.93 -0.38
C MET A 44 -9.87 -3.22 -0.38
N TYR A 45 -10.65 -2.35 0.28
CA TYR A 45 -12.10 -2.46 0.33
C TYR A 45 -12.75 -1.34 -0.48
N GLY A 46 -13.36 -1.69 -1.61
CA GLY A 46 -13.97 -0.72 -2.53
C GLY A 46 -12.95 0.11 -3.29
N GLU A 47 -13.30 1.36 -3.60
CA GLU A 47 -12.47 2.28 -4.39
C GLU A 47 -11.29 2.88 -3.60
N PRO A 48 -10.20 3.28 -4.29
CA PRO A 48 -9.10 4.05 -3.73
C PRO A 48 -9.55 5.29 -2.94
N LYS A 49 -8.95 5.54 -1.76
CA LYS A 49 -9.21 6.73 -0.92
C LYS A 49 -7.94 7.55 -0.73
N ALA A 50 -7.99 8.84 -1.06
CA ALA A 50 -6.82 9.72 -1.09
C ALA A 50 -6.18 9.97 0.29
N ASP A 51 -6.94 9.83 1.38
CA ASP A 51 -6.51 10.11 2.75
C ASP A 51 -6.21 8.83 3.56
N GLN A 52 -6.06 7.68 2.89
CA GLN A 52 -5.84 6.39 3.53
C GLN A 52 -4.73 5.59 2.86
N ILE A 53 -4.02 4.81 3.67
CA ILE A 53 -3.04 3.85 3.18
C ILE A 53 -3.78 2.66 2.57
N GLN A 54 -3.39 2.24 1.39
CA GLN A 54 -4.04 1.15 0.67
C GLN A 54 -3.05 0.30 -0.09
N LYS A 55 -3.28 -1.00 -0.05
CA LYS A 55 -2.53 -1.98 -0.83
C LYS A 55 -3.16 -2.07 -2.22
N VAL A 56 -2.36 -1.81 -3.24
CA VAL A 56 -2.78 -1.85 -4.64
C VAL A 56 -1.91 -2.82 -5.43
N TRP A 57 -2.53 -3.55 -6.36
CA TRP A 57 -1.80 -4.29 -7.39
C TRP A 57 -1.30 -3.32 -8.47
N PRO A 58 -0.16 -3.54 -9.12
CA PRO A 58 0.35 -2.60 -10.13
C PRO A 58 -0.64 -2.28 -11.25
N VAL A 59 -1.48 -3.24 -11.64
CA VAL A 59 -2.54 -3.02 -12.64
C VAL A 59 -3.63 -2.04 -12.20
N GLN A 60 -3.78 -1.80 -10.89
CA GLN A 60 -4.73 -0.84 -10.31
C GLN A 60 -4.15 0.56 -10.19
N LEU A 61 -2.82 0.74 -10.26
CA LEU A 61 -2.19 2.06 -10.21
C LEU A 61 -2.68 2.99 -11.32
N LYS A 62 -3.06 2.43 -12.48
CA LYS A 62 -3.66 3.18 -13.60
C LYS A 62 -5.01 3.85 -13.27
N GLN A 63 -5.65 3.45 -12.18
CA GLN A 63 -6.94 3.99 -11.71
C GLN A 63 -6.75 5.14 -10.72
N ILE A 64 -5.52 5.42 -10.31
CA ILE A 64 -5.18 6.45 -9.33
C ILE A 64 -4.46 7.58 -10.05
N ASP A 65 -4.99 8.80 -9.96
CA ASP A 65 -4.29 9.99 -10.42
C ASP A 65 -2.95 10.09 -9.65
N PRO A 66 -1.79 10.10 -10.32
CA PRO A 66 -0.49 10.22 -9.68
C PRO A 66 -0.38 11.39 -8.70
N LYS A 67 -1.09 12.50 -8.95
CA LYS A 67 -1.09 13.68 -8.06
C LYS A 67 -1.69 13.41 -6.69
N ASN A 68 -2.49 12.35 -6.56
CA ASN A 68 -3.10 11.94 -5.31
C ASN A 68 -2.23 10.94 -4.53
N ILE A 69 -1.06 10.54 -5.06
CA ILE A 69 -0.13 9.63 -4.40
C ILE A 69 0.91 10.45 -3.64
N THR A 70 0.77 10.52 -2.32
CA THR A 70 1.73 11.22 -1.45
C THR A 70 2.94 10.36 -1.10
N ALA A 71 2.76 9.03 -1.06
CA ALA A 71 3.82 8.06 -0.80
C ALA A 71 3.53 6.75 -1.54
N LEU A 72 4.56 6.15 -2.14
CA LEU A 72 4.48 4.86 -2.81
C LEU A 72 5.54 3.92 -2.26
N LEU A 73 5.12 2.90 -1.51
CA LEU A 73 6.00 1.83 -1.03
C LEU A 73 5.93 0.64 -1.97
N VAL A 74 7.07 0.26 -2.54
CA VAL A 74 7.23 -0.93 -3.36
C VAL A 74 7.92 -2.00 -2.53
N LEU A 75 7.29 -3.17 -2.42
CA LEU A 75 7.89 -4.33 -1.77
C LEU A 75 8.40 -5.33 -2.81
N ASP A 76 9.61 -5.81 -2.60
CA ASP A 76 10.21 -6.86 -3.41
C ASP A 76 11.00 -7.84 -2.53
N ARG A 77 11.49 -8.93 -3.10
CA ARG A 77 12.34 -9.90 -2.43
C ARG A 77 13.70 -9.97 -3.12
N ARG A 78 14.79 -9.95 -2.33
CA ARG A 78 16.15 -10.12 -2.88
C ARG A 78 16.34 -11.54 -3.41
N ASP A 79 15.93 -12.52 -2.62
CA ASP A 79 15.95 -13.92 -3.04
C ASP A 79 14.79 -14.22 -4.01
N LYS A 80 15.08 -14.13 -5.31
CA LYS A 80 14.12 -14.42 -6.39
C LYS A 80 13.67 -15.88 -6.43
N LYS A 81 14.54 -16.82 -6.04
CA LYS A 81 14.16 -18.24 -5.98
C LYS A 81 13.08 -18.45 -4.91
N ALA A 82 13.26 -17.85 -3.74
CA ALA A 82 12.27 -17.93 -2.68
C ALA A 82 11.00 -17.11 -3.00
N LEU A 83 11.11 -16.03 -3.78
CA LEU A 83 9.96 -15.29 -4.31
C LEU A 83 9.09 -16.17 -5.21
N PHE A 84 9.69 -16.79 -6.23
CA PHE A 84 8.96 -17.63 -7.19
C PHE A 84 8.37 -18.86 -6.51
N ALA A 85 9.11 -19.49 -5.57
CA ALA A 85 8.57 -20.57 -4.75
C ALA A 85 7.34 -20.12 -3.93
N SER A 86 7.34 -18.88 -3.40
CA SER A 86 6.19 -18.33 -2.69
C SER A 86 5.00 -18.05 -3.61
N MET A 87 5.25 -17.52 -4.81
CA MET A 87 4.21 -17.28 -5.81
C MET A 87 3.60 -18.59 -6.29
N GLN A 88 4.40 -19.63 -6.48
CA GLN A 88 3.94 -20.96 -6.90
C GLN A 88 3.02 -21.59 -5.87
N ARG A 89 3.40 -21.55 -4.58
CA ARG A 89 2.55 -22.03 -3.49
C ARG A 89 1.21 -21.28 -3.44
N GLN A 90 1.22 -19.97 -3.72
CA GLN A 90 -0.02 -19.19 -3.76
C GLN A 90 -0.90 -19.58 -4.95
N ALA A 91 -0.32 -19.75 -6.14
CA ALA A 91 -1.02 -20.19 -7.34
C ALA A 91 -1.71 -21.55 -7.11
N GLN A 92 -0.99 -22.51 -6.53
CA GLN A 92 -1.52 -23.83 -6.17
C GLN A 92 -2.69 -23.75 -5.21
N ARG A 93 -2.61 -22.90 -4.16
CA ARG A 93 -3.69 -22.72 -3.18
C ARG A 93 -4.95 -22.10 -3.80
N GLU A 94 -4.76 -21.21 -4.76
CA GLU A 94 -5.88 -20.53 -5.44
C GLU A 94 -6.37 -21.29 -6.68
N ASN A 95 -5.91 -22.53 -6.91
CA ASN A 95 -6.22 -23.33 -8.10
C ASN A 95 -5.96 -22.58 -9.42
N MET A 96 -4.94 -21.72 -9.43
CA MET A 96 -4.52 -20.98 -10.60
C MET A 96 -3.30 -21.66 -11.24
N ASN A 97 -3.34 -21.80 -12.56
CA ASN A 97 -2.21 -22.32 -13.33
C ASN A 97 -1.61 -21.19 -14.18
N TYR A 98 -0.47 -20.65 -13.76
CA TYR A 98 0.28 -19.66 -14.51
C TYR A 98 1.79 -19.79 -14.28
N PRO A 99 2.64 -19.45 -15.26
CA PRO A 99 4.09 -19.39 -15.06
C PRO A 99 4.45 -18.23 -14.11
N VAL A 100 4.98 -18.54 -12.93
CA VAL A 100 5.24 -17.53 -11.88
C VAL A 100 6.28 -16.49 -12.28
N GLU A 101 7.26 -16.88 -13.10
CA GLU A 101 8.31 -15.98 -13.61
C GLU A 101 7.72 -14.96 -14.57
N GLN A 102 6.89 -15.42 -15.53
CA GLN A 102 6.17 -14.54 -16.45
C GLN A 102 5.23 -13.59 -15.68
N ALA A 103 4.48 -14.11 -14.70
CA ALA A 103 3.61 -13.27 -13.88
C ALA A 103 4.39 -12.19 -13.12
N TYR A 104 5.58 -12.52 -12.60
CA TYR A 104 6.45 -11.54 -11.95
C TYR A 104 6.97 -10.50 -12.95
N GLU A 105 7.38 -10.92 -14.14
CA GLU A 105 7.85 -10.03 -15.20
C GLU A 105 6.75 -9.06 -15.64
N GLU A 106 5.53 -9.53 -15.85
CA GLU A 106 4.37 -8.71 -16.23
C GLU A 106 4.04 -7.67 -15.14
N ILE A 107 4.04 -8.09 -13.87
CA ILE A 107 3.83 -7.20 -12.71
C ILE A 107 4.93 -6.13 -12.67
N SER A 108 6.19 -6.55 -12.83
CA SER A 108 7.37 -5.67 -12.78
C SER A 108 7.38 -4.67 -13.94
N LYS A 109 7.04 -5.12 -15.14
CA LYS A 109 6.91 -4.29 -16.35
C LYS A 109 5.80 -3.26 -16.21
N THR A 110 4.66 -3.68 -15.65
CA THR A 110 3.52 -2.78 -15.41
C THR A 110 3.90 -1.69 -14.41
N LEU A 111 4.53 -2.05 -13.29
CA LEU A 111 4.98 -1.08 -12.29
C LEU A 111 6.03 -0.13 -12.88
N ARG A 112 7.04 -0.65 -13.57
CA ARG A 112 8.09 0.17 -14.18
C ARG A 112 7.50 1.18 -15.17
N GLY A 113 6.64 0.72 -16.07
CA GLY A 113 5.99 1.60 -17.05
C GLY A 113 5.05 2.64 -16.43
N TYR A 114 4.51 2.39 -15.24
CA TYR A 114 3.80 3.41 -14.46
C TYR A 114 4.76 4.44 -13.88
N LEU A 115 5.83 4.00 -13.21
CA LEU A 115 6.82 4.88 -12.58
C LEU A 115 7.52 5.78 -13.60
N GLU A 116 7.88 5.25 -14.77
CA GLU A 116 8.49 6.01 -15.87
C GLU A 116 7.58 7.11 -16.43
N LYS A 117 6.25 7.00 -16.24
CA LYS A 117 5.26 7.94 -16.79
C LYS A 117 4.75 8.98 -15.79
N THR A 118 5.00 8.79 -14.49
CA THR A 118 4.22 9.46 -13.45
C THR A 118 5.02 10.33 -12.49
N ASP A 119 6.35 10.39 -12.60
CA ASP A 119 7.25 11.13 -11.68
C ASP A 119 6.99 10.86 -10.19
N VAL A 120 6.25 9.80 -9.87
CA VAL A 120 5.91 9.42 -8.50
C VAL A 120 7.17 8.88 -7.85
N ASN A 121 7.65 9.58 -6.83
CA ASN A 121 8.71 9.08 -5.98
C ASN A 121 8.22 7.85 -5.20
N PHE A 122 9.06 6.82 -5.16
CA PHE A 122 8.75 5.58 -4.46
C PHE A 122 9.90 5.14 -3.57
N LYS A 123 9.56 4.36 -2.54
CA LYS A 123 10.51 3.70 -1.66
C LYS A 123 10.50 2.20 -1.91
N LEU A 124 11.63 1.64 -2.31
CA LEU A 124 11.81 0.18 -2.40
C LEU A 124 12.23 -0.37 -1.03
N VAL A 125 11.50 -1.37 -0.55
CA VAL A 125 11.86 -2.13 0.64
C VAL A 125 11.85 -3.62 0.32
N TYR A 126 12.90 -4.31 0.73
CA TYR A 126 12.96 -5.75 0.59
C TYR A 126 12.22 -6.43 1.74
N THR A 127 11.48 -7.50 1.44
CA THR A 127 10.68 -8.24 2.42
C THR A 127 11.51 -8.77 3.59
N GLU A 128 12.79 -9.04 3.34
CA GLU A 128 13.77 -9.51 4.31
C GLU A 128 14.09 -8.46 5.38
N ASP A 129 13.90 -7.16 5.09
CA ASP A 129 14.21 -6.06 6.01
C ASP A 129 12.96 -5.52 6.74
N LEU A 130 11.78 -6.12 6.50
CA LEU A 130 10.51 -5.54 6.94
C LEU A 130 10.42 -5.36 8.46
N ASN A 131 10.94 -6.31 9.23
CA ASN A 131 10.92 -6.22 10.69
C ASN A 131 11.81 -5.08 11.20
N ASP A 132 13.01 -4.94 10.62
CA ASP A 132 14.00 -3.96 11.07
C ASP A 132 13.66 -2.54 10.61
N ARG A 133 12.92 -2.41 9.51
CA ARG A 133 12.56 -1.12 8.90
C ARG A 133 11.12 -0.70 9.14
N ILE A 134 10.37 -1.41 9.98
CA ILE A 134 8.93 -1.15 10.09
C ILE A 134 8.62 0.28 10.56
N ASP A 135 9.35 0.80 11.54
CA ASP A 135 9.13 2.16 12.04
C ASP A 135 9.43 3.23 10.96
N GLU A 136 10.48 3.01 10.18
CA GLU A 136 10.83 3.86 9.03
C GLU A 136 9.76 3.83 7.94
N ILE A 137 9.17 2.65 7.69
CA ILE A 137 8.06 2.47 6.73
C ILE A 137 6.81 3.19 7.23
N LEU A 138 6.47 3.05 8.51
CA LEU A 138 5.31 3.71 9.10
C LEU A 138 5.45 5.23 9.06
N ALA A 139 6.64 5.76 9.35
CA ALA A 139 6.91 7.19 9.23
C ALA A 139 6.81 7.68 7.77
N TYR A 140 7.28 6.89 6.81
CA TYR A 140 7.16 7.22 5.38
C TYR A 140 5.72 7.20 4.86
N LEU A 141 4.90 6.26 5.34
CA LEU A 141 3.51 6.11 4.93
C LEU A 141 2.53 6.97 5.71
N ALA A 142 2.94 7.49 6.88
CA ALA A 142 2.12 8.43 7.63
C ALA A 142 1.86 9.66 6.75
N PRO A 143 0.60 9.97 6.40
CA PRO A 143 0.31 11.20 5.70
C PRO A 143 0.89 12.33 6.55
N GLY A 144 1.77 13.14 5.97
CA GLY A 144 2.29 14.33 6.64
C GLY A 144 1.09 15.06 7.26
N LYS A 145 1.19 15.42 8.55
CA LYS A 145 0.12 16.13 9.26
C LYS A 145 -0.44 17.17 8.30
N VAL A 146 -1.68 16.96 7.84
CA VAL A 146 -2.42 18.03 7.18
C VAL A 146 -2.56 19.06 8.27
N GLU A 147 -1.72 20.10 8.23
CA GLU A 147 -2.02 21.32 8.97
C GLU A 147 -3.40 21.71 8.48
N THR A 148 -4.40 21.49 9.33
CA THR A 148 -5.72 22.08 9.13
C THR A 148 -5.46 23.56 8.88
N PRO A 149 -5.87 24.12 7.73
CA PRO A 149 -5.71 25.54 7.51
C PRO A 149 -6.35 26.24 8.69
N SER A 150 -5.54 26.99 9.45
CA SER A 150 -6.02 27.88 10.48
C SER A 150 -7.08 28.75 9.84
N THR A 151 -8.33 28.54 10.25
CA THR A 151 -9.46 29.32 9.78
C THR A 151 -9.10 30.80 9.94
N PRO A 152 -9.18 31.63 8.89
CA PRO A 152 -9.09 33.07 9.09
C PRO A 152 -10.21 33.44 10.06
N SER A 153 -9.83 34.05 11.18
CA SER A 153 -10.79 34.69 12.07
C SER A 153 -11.37 35.90 11.34
N GLU A 154 -12.42 35.69 10.54
CA GLU A 154 -13.29 36.77 10.10
C GLU A 154 -14.22 37.17 11.26
N ALA A 155 -13.82 38.25 11.94
CA ALA A 155 -14.73 39.23 12.51
C ALA A 155 -14.11 40.57 12.12
N GLY A 156 -14.69 41.37 11.21
CA GLY A 156 -16.10 41.68 11.09
C GLY A 156 -16.39 42.98 11.84
N ASP A 157 -16.07 44.08 11.16
CA ASP A 157 -16.69 45.40 11.23
C ASP A 157 -16.70 46.22 12.54
N ASN A 158 -15.74 47.13 12.64
CA ASN A 158 -15.90 48.39 13.37
C ASN A 158 -16.64 49.40 12.47
N TYR A 159 -17.95 49.54 12.69
CA TYR A 159 -18.70 50.73 12.31
C TYR A 159 -19.52 51.22 13.49
N THR A 160 -19.14 52.37 14.07
CA THR A 160 -20.11 53.36 14.53
C THR A 160 -19.45 54.73 14.67
N HIS A 161 -20.21 55.72 14.22
CA HIS A 161 -19.87 57.10 13.93
C HIS A 161 -19.50 57.96 15.15
N SER A 162 -18.57 58.89 14.93
CA SER A 162 -18.56 60.19 15.61
C SER A 162 -19.77 61.02 15.15
N VAL A 163 -20.60 61.47 16.10
CA VAL A 163 -21.11 62.86 16.22
C VAL A 163 -21.37 63.13 17.71
#